data_AF-A0A2T5HTS1-F1
#
_entry.id   AF-A0A2T5HTS1-F1
#
_cell.length_a   1.000
_cell.length_b   1.000
_cell.length_c   1.000
_cell.angle_alpha   90.00
_cell.angle_beta   90.00
_cell.angle_gamma   90.00
#
_symmetry.space_group_name_H-M   'P 1'
#
loop_
_entity.id
_entity.type
_entity.pdbx_description
1 polymer ?
#
loop_
_entity_poly.entity_id
_entity_poly.type
_entity_poly.pdbx_seq_one_letter_code
_entity_poly.pdbx_strand_id
1 'polypeptide(L)'
;MPNARIPFPNNLTLSEVLKFIKELDYYSQHDRIIFELAPGTFFAPFSMLVIASKIRYLREKCPRLTVVFNGWEHHGYLSHMGFFSMCGFDHGKELGEALGSINYLPLTEISKVSFYEKSIDQYEELPDLIQRSVDRSADVLCRDHDENGQMFDVLSYSIREIFRNVFEHAEAESLYFCAQFWPNSQKVEFAVADFGIGIRNGLGTNPNFRFPTDKEALEYSLLPGVSGKTHLPRRSNVWFNSGYGLYMTNRLARNGGNFVIASGESAIHFTKKSKWNYMTSFPGTALRINLDVTKIGRVQDRLKEFREDGKTIAAKIKGSANRPPSAMSLLLRRDYED
;
A
#
# COMPACT_ATOMS: atom_id res chain seq x y z
N MET A 1 1.21 -24.73 20.49
CA MET A 1 2.53 -24.90 21.14
C MET A 1 2.67 -23.82 22.21
N PRO A 2 3.22 -24.10 23.40
CA PRO A 2 2.98 -23.26 24.57
C PRO A 2 3.44 -21.80 24.40
N ASN A 3 4.72 -21.53 24.10
CA ASN A 3 5.22 -20.16 23.87
C ASN A 3 6.29 -20.15 22.76
N ALA A 4 6.38 -19.07 21.99
CA ALA A 4 7.53 -18.74 21.14
C ALA A 4 8.12 -17.39 21.57
N ARG A 5 9.44 -17.30 21.64
CA ARG A 5 10.18 -16.04 21.78
C ARG A 5 10.90 -15.76 20.47
N ILE A 6 10.68 -14.60 19.88
CA ILE A 6 11.19 -14.26 18.54
C ILE A 6 11.90 -12.90 18.64
N PRO A 7 13.18 -12.81 18.26
CA PRO A 7 13.85 -11.53 18.14
C PRO A 7 13.24 -10.73 16.99
N PHE A 8 12.92 -9.45 17.21
CA PHE A 8 12.60 -8.55 16.11
C PHE A 8 13.84 -8.32 15.24
N PRO A 9 13.70 -8.14 13.91
CA PRO A 9 14.84 -7.82 13.08
C PRO A 9 15.43 -6.46 13.48
N ASN A 10 16.74 -6.43 13.76
CA ASN A 10 17.46 -5.21 14.16
C ASN A 10 17.47 -4.13 13.06
N ASN A 11 17.31 -4.52 11.79
CA ASN A 11 17.24 -3.62 10.66
C ASN A 11 16.05 -3.98 9.77
N LEU A 12 15.04 -3.11 9.74
CA LEU A 12 13.79 -3.31 9.01
C LEU A 12 13.91 -2.88 7.55
N THR A 13 14.89 -3.44 6.84
CA THR A 13 14.93 -3.32 5.38
C THR A 13 13.74 -4.05 4.76
N LEU A 14 13.38 -3.69 3.52
CA LEU A 14 12.26 -4.33 2.82
C LEU A 14 12.38 -5.87 2.80
N SER A 15 13.57 -6.39 2.47
CA SER A 15 13.81 -7.84 2.42
C SER A 15 13.59 -8.49 3.79
N GLU A 16 14.11 -7.89 4.86
CA GLU A 16 13.99 -8.45 6.21
C GLU A 16 12.56 -8.40 6.73
N VAL A 17 11.83 -7.30 6.47
CA VAL A 17 10.41 -7.19 6.81
C VAL A 17 9.59 -8.28 6.12
N LEU A 18 9.78 -8.48 4.81
CA LEU A 18 9.01 -9.45 4.02
C LEU A 18 9.32 -10.90 4.41
N LYS A 19 10.57 -11.21 4.76
CA LYS A 19 10.96 -12.50 5.34
C LYS A 19 10.33 -12.71 6.71
N PHE A 20 10.45 -11.70 7.59
CA PHE A 20 9.92 -11.77 8.95
C PHE A 20 8.42 -12.03 8.97
N ILE A 21 7.62 -11.30 8.19
CA ILE A 21 6.17 -11.55 8.14
C ILE A 21 5.80 -12.92 7.58
N LYS A 22 6.65 -13.52 6.74
CA LYS A 22 6.48 -14.90 6.26
C LYS A 22 6.81 -15.91 7.35
N GLU A 23 7.85 -15.67 8.15
CA GLU A 23 8.19 -16.52 9.30
C GLU A 23 7.09 -16.53 10.36
N LEU A 24 6.35 -15.42 10.52
CA LEU A 24 5.23 -15.35 11.47
C LEU A 24 4.12 -16.39 11.19
N ASP A 25 3.97 -16.87 9.96
CA ASP A 25 3.03 -17.97 9.67
C ASP A 25 3.37 -19.24 10.43
N TYR A 26 4.66 -19.58 10.53
CA TYR A 26 5.10 -20.73 11.30
C TYR A 26 4.84 -20.53 12.80
N TYR A 27 5.16 -19.34 13.32
CA TYR A 27 4.99 -19.03 14.74
C TYR A 27 3.53 -18.90 15.17
N SER A 28 2.59 -18.69 14.23
CA SER A 28 1.15 -18.65 14.51
C SER A 28 0.57 -19.96 15.08
N GLN A 29 1.34 -21.05 15.05
CA GLN A 29 1.01 -22.33 15.67
C GLN A 29 1.22 -22.34 17.20
N HIS A 30 1.83 -21.29 17.75
CA HIS A 30 1.99 -21.09 19.19
C HIS A 30 0.79 -20.33 19.76
N ASP A 31 0.43 -20.63 21.01
CA ASP A 31 -0.66 -19.93 21.71
C ASP A 31 -0.21 -18.54 22.19
N ARG A 32 1.10 -18.35 22.37
CA ARG A 32 1.68 -17.05 22.73
C ARG A 32 2.98 -16.80 21.99
N ILE A 33 3.10 -15.61 21.41
CA ILE A 33 4.32 -15.10 20.79
C ILE A 33 4.82 -13.92 21.62
N ILE A 34 6.09 -13.95 22.00
CA ILE A 34 6.79 -12.87 22.69
C ILE A 34 7.84 -12.31 21.74
N PHE A 35 7.64 -11.07 21.34
CA PHE A 35 8.50 -10.32 20.45
C PHE A 35 9.55 -9.56 21.26
N GLU A 36 10.83 -9.85 21.05
CA GLU A 36 11.94 -9.14 21.72
C GLU A 36 12.35 -7.94 20.86
N LEU A 37 11.95 -6.72 21.25
CA LEU A 37 12.29 -5.50 20.53
C LEU A 37 13.68 -5.00 20.93
N ALA A 38 14.57 -4.86 19.95
CA ALA A 38 15.88 -4.28 20.17
C ALA A 38 15.81 -2.74 20.24
N PRO A 39 16.41 -2.10 21.28
CA PRO A 39 16.49 -0.65 21.38
C PRO A 39 17.13 -0.03 20.13
N GLY A 40 16.64 1.13 19.72
CA GLY A 40 17.18 1.85 18.56
C GLY A 40 16.77 1.29 17.19
N THR A 41 15.95 0.24 17.14
CA THR A 41 15.38 -0.25 15.87
C THR A 41 14.48 0.83 15.26
N PHE A 42 14.77 1.21 14.02
CA PHE A 42 14.00 2.21 13.28
C PHE A 42 12.85 1.58 12.50
N PHE A 43 11.63 2.09 12.69
CA PHE A 43 10.43 1.62 12.02
C PHE A 43 9.92 2.68 11.04
N ALA A 44 10.13 2.46 9.75
CA ALA A 44 9.54 3.26 8.69
C ALA A 44 8.03 2.94 8.55
N PRO A 45 7.20 3.85 7.99
CA PRO A 45 5.77 3.63 7.78
C PRO A 45 5.42 2.25 7.19
N PHE A 46 6.11 1.81 6.14
CA PHE A 46 5.80 0.52 5.51
C PHE A 46 6.16 -0.67 6.40
N SER A 47 7.32 -0.66 7.07
CA SER A 47 7.69 -1.76 7.95
C SER A 47 6.74 -1.88 9.13
N MET A 48 6.41 -0.74 9.73
CA MET A 48 5.45 -0.64 10.83
C MET A 48 4.08 -1.18 10.43
N LEU A 49 3.51 -0.67 9.32
CA LEU A 49 2.18 -1.06 8.86
C LEU A 49 2.11 -2.54 8.48
N VAL A 50 3.08 -3.04 7.71
CA VAL A 50 3.05 -4.43 7.20
C VAL A 50 3.21 -5.44 8.33
N ILE A 51 4.10 -5.18 9.29
CA ILE A 51 4.29 -6.07 10.44
C ILE A 51 3.05 -6.06 11.33
N ALA A 52 2.53 -4.88 11.69
CA ALA A 52 1.33 -4.77 12.51
C ALA A 52 0.13 -5.43 11.83
N SER A 53 -0.02 -5.24 10.52
CA SER A 53 -1.06 -5.86 9.72
C SER A 53 -0.97 -7.39 9.76
N LYS A 54 0.23 -7.95 9.57
CA LYS A 54 0.41 -9.41 9.64
C LYS A 54 0.08 -9.95 11.02
N ILE A 55 0.54 -9.29 12.08
CA ILE A 55 0.27 -9.72 13.46
C ILE A 55 -1.24 -9.69 13.75
N ARG A 56 -1.92 -8.60 13.38
CA ARG A 56 -3.38 -8.48 13.52
C ARG A 56 -4.11 -9.61 12.82
N TYR A 57 -3.80 -9.84 11.54
CA TYR A 57 -4.39 -10.92 10.76
C TYR A 57 -4.20 -12.30 11.41
N LEU A 58 -3.01 -12.60 11.92
CA LEU A 58 -2.76 -13.88 12.59
C LEU A 58 -3.57 -14.03 13.87
N ARG A 59 -3.78 -12.96 14.64
CA ARG A 59 -4.65 -12.99 15.83
C ARG A 59 -6.11 -13.19 15.48
N GLU A 60 -6.59 -12.55 14.40
CA GLU A 60 -7.96 -12.74 13.91
C GLU A 60 -8.19 -14.18 13.43
N LYS A 61 -7.20 -14.80 12.77
CA LYS A 61 -7.26 -16.20 12.35
C LYS A 61 -7.06 -17.22 13.47
N CYS A 62 -6.28 -16.86 14.48
CA CYS A 62 -5.95 -17.70 15.62
C CYS A 62 -6.40 -17.01 16.91
N PRO A 63 -7.70 -17.10 17.31
CA PRO A 63 -8.21 -16.33 18.46
C PRO A 63 -7.54 -16.62 19.81
N ARG A 64 -6.85 -17.76 19.94
CA ARG A 64 -6.05 -18.09 21.13
C ARG A 64 -4.67 -17.44 21.14
N LEU A 65 -4.20 -16.92 20.00
CA LEU A 65 -2.88 -16.31 19.86
C LEU A 65 -2.81 -15.01 20.66
N THR A 66 -1.99 -15.03 21.69
CA THR A 66 -1.61 -13.83 22.45
C THR A 66 -0.27 -13.32 21.95
N VAL A 67 -0.16 -12.00 21.78
CA VAL A 67 1.11 -11.35 21.43
C VAL A 67 1.55 -10.45 22.56
N VAL A 68 2.85 -10.48 22.85
CA VAL A 68 3.49 -9.63 23.85
C VAL A 68 4.74 -9.06 23.22
N PHE A 69 5.02 -7.79 23.50
CA PHE A 69 6.26 -7.15 23.11
C PHE A 69 7.09 -6.96 24.38
N ASN A 70 8.36 -7.34 24.36
CA ASN A 70 9.35 -7.00 25.38
C ASN A 70 10.19 -5.82 24.87
N GLY A 71 10.54 -4.90 25.75
CA GLY A 71 11.31 -3.70 25.40
C GLY A 71 10.49 -2.59 24.75
N TRP A 72 9.15 -2.69 24.76
CA TRP A 72 8.23 -1.67 24.22
C TRP A 72 8.45 -0.29 24.85
N GLU A 73 8.95 -0.26 26.09
CA GLU A 73 9.29 0.94 26.86
C GLU A 73 10.31 1.84 26.14
N HIS A 74 11.16 1.25 25.29
CA HIS A 74 12.16 1.98 24.50
C HIS A 74 11.63 2.47 23.14
N HIS A 75 10.36 2.18 22.81
CA HIS A 75 9.77 2.44 21.50
C HIS A 75 8.58 3.40 21.56
N GLY A 76 8.74 4.54 22.23
CA GLY A 76 7.69 5.57 22.35
C GLY A 76 7.13 6.06 21.01
N TYR A 77 7.91 6.02 19.93
CA TYR A 77 7.41 6.29 18.57
C TYR A 77 6.34 5.27 18.14
N LEU A 78 6.56 3.96 18.35
CA LEU A 78 5.58 2.93 18.03
C LEU A 78 4.32 3.05 18.89
N SER A 79 4.49 3.37 20.17
CA SER A 79 3.39 3.66 21.09
C SER A 79 2.53 4.83 20.61
N HIS A 80 3.16 5.92 20.16
CA HIS A 80 2.44 7.10 19.66
C HIS A 80 1.78 6.88 18.29
N MET A 81 2.39 6.07 17.42
CA MET A 81 1.86 5.81 16.07
C MET A 81 0.72 4.80 16.03
N GLY A 82 0.38 4.15 17.14
CA GLY A 82 -0.70 3.15 17.24
C GLY A 82 -0.30 1.73 16.85
N PHE A 83 1.01 1.43 16.79
CA PHE A 83 1.50 0.12 16.35
C PHE A 83 1.08 -1.02 17.27
N PHE A 84 1.20 -0.82 18.58
CA PHE A 84 0.89 -1.84 19.58
C PHE A 84 -0.60 -2.13 19.65
N SER A 85 -1.45 -1.10 19.67
CA SER A 85 -2.91 -1.22 19.54
C SER A 85 -3.28 -2.01 18.27
N MET A 86 -2.70 -1.68 17.10
CA MET A 86 -2.96 -2.43 15.87
C MET A 86 -2.58 -3.91 15.98
N CYS A 87 -1.49 -4.23 16.68
CA CYS A 87 -1.09 -5.61 16.98
C CYS A 87 -2.00 -6.31 18.01
N GLY A 88 -2.88 -5.56 18.69
CA GLY A 88 -3.70 -6.03 19.81
C GLY A 88 -2.92 -6.24 21.10
N PHE A 89 -1.90 -5.42 21.32
CA PHE A 89 -1.21 -5.29 22.59
C PHE A 89 -1.67 -3.99 23.25
N ASP A 90 -2.20 -4.09 24.47
CA ASP A 90 -2.80 -2.98 25.23
C ASP A 90 -1.72 -2.01 25.74
N HIS A 91 -1.19 -1.19 24.82
CA HIS A 91 -0.18 -0.19 25.10
C HIS A 91 -0.15 0.91 24.03
N GLY A 92 0.14 2.14 24.46
CA GLY A 92 0.27 3.28 23.56
C GLY A 92 -1.08 3.87 23.18
N LYS A 93 -1.12 4.52 22.02
CA LYS A 93 -2.32 5.13 21.45
C LYS A 93 -3.13 4.12 20.66
N GLU A 94 -4.44 4.34 20.63
CA GLU A 94 -5.33 3.62 19.74
C GLU A 94 -5.16 4.05 18.27
N LEU A 95 -5.59 3.19 17.35
CA LEU A 95 -5.61 3.50 15.92
C LEU A 95 -6.40 4.80 15.65
N GLY A 96 -5.76 5.77 15.00
CA GLY A 96 -6.37 7.07 14.71
C GLY A 96 -6.52 8.04 15.90
N GLU A 97 -6.08 7.67 17.12
CA GLU A 97 -6.14 8.57 18.28
C GLU A 97 -5.14 9.74 18.15
N ALA A 98 -3.94 9.47 17.61
CA ALA A 98 -3.02 10.53 17.27
C ALA A 98 -3.55 11.34 16.07
N LEU A 99 -3.52 12.67 16.17
CA LEU A 99 -3.97 13.56 15.09
C LEU A 99 -2.99 13.62 13.90
N GLY A 100 -1.72 13.27 14.12
CA GLY A 100 -0.66 13.47 13.14
C GLY A 100 -0.08 14.89 13.15
N SER A 101 0.67 15.22 12.11
CA SER A 101 1.12 16.58 11.81
C SER A 101 1.43 16.71 10.32
N ILE A 102 1.89 17.89 9.90
CA ILE A 102 2.42 18.10 8.54
C ILE A 102 3.54 17.09 8.18
N ASN A 103 4.26 16.55 9.18
CA ASN A 103 5.40 15.65 8.98
C ASN A 103 5.02 14.17 9.05
N TYR A 104 3.84 13.80 9.55
CA TYR A 104 3.49 12.38 9.67
C TYR A 104 1.99 12.16 9.84
N LEU A 105 1.53 11.00 9.39
CA LEU A 105 0.22 10.44 9.68
C LEU A 105 0.41 9.15 10.48
N PRO A 106 -0.21 9.02 11.66
CA PRO A 106 -0.17 7.80 12.45
C PRO A 106 -0.91 6.66 11.75
N LEU A 107 -0.78 5.45 12.28
CA LEU A 107 -1.59 4.32 11.79
C LEU A 107 -3.06 4.67 11.94
N THR A 108 -3.73 4.74 10.81
CA THR A 108 -5.11 5.17 10.68
C THR A 108 -5.90 4.08 9.98
N GLU A 109 -7.07 3.75 10.54
CA GLU A 109 -8.06 2.87 9.93
C GLU A 109 -9.19 3.71 9.31
N ILE A 110 -9.59 3.36 8.09
CA ILE A 110 -10.85 3.82 7.50
C ILE A 110 -11.70 2.59 7.28
N SER A 111 -12.81 2.50 8.01
CA SER A 111 -13.81 1.46 7.80
C SER A 111 -14.79 1.88 6.72
N LYS A 112 -15.28 0.92 5.95
CA LYS A 112 -16.34 1.11 4.96
C LYS A 112 -17.66 1.52 5.62
N VAL A 113 -17.90 1.10 6.86
CA VAL A 113 -19.13 1.41 7.59
C VAL A 113 -19.18 2.88 8.01
N SER A 114 -18.03 3.49 8.34
CA SER A 114 -17.99 4.90 8.76
C SER A 114 -18.38 5.88 7.67
N PHE A 115 -18.44 5.43 6.42
CA PHE A 115 -18.96 6.20 5.28
C PHE A 115 -20.48 6.31 5.25
N TYR A 116 -21.22 5.47 5.95
CA TYR A 116 -22.69 5.43 5.91
C TYR A 116 -23.35 5.83 7.24
N GLU A 117 -22.57 6.41 8.18
CA GLU A 117 -23.03 6.71 9.54
C GLU A 117 -23.96 7.92 9.64
N LYS A 118 -23.94 8.88 8.69
CA LYS A 118 -24.89 10.00 8.69
C LYS A 118 -25.96 9.79 7.63
N SER A 119 -27.20 10.12 7.99
CA SER A 119 -28.38 9.99 7.13
C SER A 119 -28.33 10.82 5.83
N ILE A 120 -27.43 11.80 5.74
CA ILE A 120 -27.14 12.61 4.54
C ILE A 120 -26.11 11.92 3.62
N ASP A 121 -25.24 11.06 4.15
CA ASP A 121 -24.14 10.42 3.42
C ASP A 121 -24.64 9.31 2.46
N GLN A 122 -25.92 8.93 2.54
CA GLN A 122 -26.56 7.97 1.62
C GLN A 122 -26.67 8.48 0.17
N TYR A 123 -26.42 9.78 -0.05
CA TYR A 123 -26.47 10.42 -1.36
C TYR A 123 -25.10 10.88 -1.90
N GLU A 124 -24.02 10.73 -1.12
CA GLU A 124 -22.64 11.02 -1.56
C GLU A 124 -21.97 9.74 -2.08
N GLU A 125 -21.21 9.84 -3.19
CA GLU A 125 -20.47 8.69 -3.68
C GLU A 125 -19.22 8.45 -2.81
N LEU A 126 -18.86 7.17 -2.59
CA LEU A 126 -17.67 6.73 -1.85
C LEU A 126 -16.37 7.54 -2.14
N PRO A 127 -16.09 8.01 -3.38
CA PRO A 127 -14.93 8.86 -3.67
C PRO A 127 -14.91 10.19 -2.92
N ASP A 128 -16.06 10.81 -2.64
CA ASP A 128 -16.14 12.12 -1.98
C ASP A 128 -15.82 12.00 -0.47
N LEU A 129 -16.26 10.90 0.14
CA LEU A 129 -16.00 10.60 1.55
C LEU A 129 -14.53 10.21 1.81
N ILE A 130 -13.87 9.62 0.82
CA ILE A 130 -12.44 9.30 0.83
C ILE A 130 -11.57 10.58 0.71
N GLN A 131 -12.11 11.64 0.10
CA GLN A 131 -11.33 12.82 -0.31
C GLN A 131 -10.61 13.51 0.86
N ARG A 132 -11.25 13.67 2.03
CA ARG A 132 -10.59 14.32 3.19
C ARG A 132 -9.37 13.55 3.71
N SER A 133 -9.41 12.23 3.65
CA SER A 133 -8.29 11.37 4.07
C SER A 133 -7.20 11.33 3.00
N VAL A 134 -7.60 11.43 1.72
CA VAL A 134 -6.69 11.59 0.58
C VAL A 134 -5.93 12.91 0.67
N ASP A 135 -6.63 14.02 0.90
CA ASP A 135 -6.03 15.37 0.95
C ASP A 135 -4.99 15.44 2.05
N ARG A 136 -5.32 14.98 3.26
CA ARG A 136 -4.35 14.89 4.36
C ARG A 136 -3.14 14.01 4.02
N SER A 137 -3.34 12.90 3.30
CA SER A 137 -2.25 12.03 2.85
C SER A 137 -1.36 12.70 1.82
N ALA A 138 -1.97 13.42 0.88
CA ALA A 138 -1.28 14.15 -0.16
C ALA A 138 -0.54 15.38 0.39
N ASP A 139 -1.09 16.08 1.38
CA ASP A 139 -0.43 17.20 2.06
C ASP A 139 0.89 16.76 2.69
N VAL A 140 0.90 15.63 3.40
CA VAL A 140 2.14 15.09 4.00
C VAL A 140 3.16 14.70 2.93
N LEU A 141 2.71 14.23 1.76
CA LEU A 141 3.58 13.88 0.64
C LEU A 141 4.12 15.10 -0.13
N CYS A 142 3.31 16.13 -0.33
CA CYS A 142 3.64 17.30 -1.15
C CYS A 142 4.30 18.44 -0.38
N ARG A 143 4.09 18.52 0.94
CA ARG A 143 4.62 19.54 1.85
C ARG A 143 4.04 20.94 1.67
N ASP A 144 4.19 21.49 0.46
CA ASP A 144 3.73 22.81 0.08
C ASP A 144 2.77 22.67 -1.09
N HIS A 145 1.48 22.79 -0.78
CA HIS A 145 0.41 22.68 -1.77
C HIS A 145 0.50 23.78 -2.84
N ASP A 146 0.93 24.99 -2.47
CA ASP A 146 0.94 26.13 -3.36
C ASP A 146 2.10 26.04 -4.36
N GLU A 147 3.28 25.60 -3.91
CA GLU A 147 4.43 25.36 -4.79
C GLU A 147 4.29 24.05 -5.61
N ASN A 148 3.59 23.03 -5.09
CA ASN A 148 3.51 21.70 -5.68
C ASN A 148 2.11 21.28 -6.13
N GLY A 149 1.21 22.21 -6.45
CA GLY A 149 -0.20 21.94 -6.74
C GLY A 149 -0.43 20.82 -7.77
N GLN A 150 0.31 20.78 -8.87
CA GLN A 150 0.18 19.71 -9.87
C GLN A 150 0.58 18.32 -9.34
N MET A 151 1.59 18.25 -8.46
CA MET A 151 1.96 17.00 -7.80
C MET A 151 0.91 16.61 -6.76
N PHE A 152 0.39 17.58 -6.00
CA PHE A 152 -0.71 17.35 -5.07
C PHE A 152 -1.89 16.72 -5.79
N ASP A 153 -2.36 17.31 -6.89
CA ASP A 153 -3.48 16.76 -7.68
C ASP A 153 -3.22 15.32 -8.10
N VAL A 154 -1.99 15.01 -8.51
CA VAL A 154 -1.63 13.69 -9.00
C VAL A 154 -1.44 12.67 -7.87
N LEU A 155 -0.85 13.05 -6.74
CA LEU A 155 -0.72 12.18 -5.57
C LEU A 155 -2.07 11.98 -4.90
N SER A 156 -2.88 13.02 -4.76
CA SER A 156 -4.28 12.94 -4.34
C SER A 156 -5.07 12.00 -5.25
N TYR A 157 -4.97 12.16 -6.57
CA TYR A 157 -5.56 11.21 -7.52
C TYR A 157 -5.05 9.79 -7.30
N SER A 158 -3.73 9.61 -7.13
CA SER A 158 -3.11 8.29 -6.96
C SER A 158 -3.55 7.60 -5.68
N ILE A 159 -3.53 8.31 -4.54
CA ILE A 159 -3.98 7.81 -3.24
C ILE A 159 -5.47 7.50 -3.27
N ARG A 160 -6.30 8.37 -3.87
CA ARG A 160 -7.74 8.12 -4.05
C ARG A 160 -7.98 6.83 -4.82
N GLU A 161 -7.26 6.60 -5.92
CA GLU A 161 -7.39 5.36 -6.68
C GLU A 161 -6.92 4.13 -5.90
N ILE A 162 -5.89 4.26 -5.06
CA ILE A 162 -5.48 3.16 -4.16
C ILE A 162 -6.60 2.86 -3.15
N PHE A 163 -7.19 3.88 -2.54
CA PHE A 163 -8.24 3.72 -1.53
C PHE A 163 -9.49 3.10 -2.15
N ARG A 164 -9.87 3.57 -3.35
CA ARG A 164 -10.94 2.97 -4.14
C ARG A 164 -10.64 1.52 -4.48
N ASN A 165 -9.40 1.17 -4.82
CA ASN A 165 -9.06 -0.22 -5.12
C ASN A 165 -9.34 -1.15 -3.93
N VAL A 166 -9.10 -0.67 -2.71
CA VAL A 166 -9.40 -1.45 -1.50
C VAL A 166 -10.90 -1.68 -1.34
N PHE A 167 -11.70 -0.62 -1.30
CA PHE A 167 -13.14 -0.75 -1.05
C PHE A 167 -13.92 -1.33 -2.23
N GLU A 168 -13.45 -1.15 -3.46
CA GLU A 168 -14.13 -1.63 -4.64
C GLU A 168 -13.66 -3.04 -5.06
N HIS A 169 -12.37 -3.36 -4.98
CA HIS A 169 -11.82 -4.61 -5.56
C HIS A 169 -11.25 -5.59 -4.54
N ALA A 170 -10.87 -5.14 -3.34
CA ALA A 170 -10.29 -6.02 -2.34
C ALA A 170 -11.34 -6.76 -1.49
N GLU A 171 -12.62 -6.37 -1.57
CA GLU A 171 -13.68 -6.85 -0.67
C GLU A 171 -13.33 -6.66 0.82
N ALA A 172 -12.49 -5.65 1.09
CA ALA A 172 -12.07 -5.32 2.44
C ALA A 172 -13.07 -4.35 3.09
N GLU A 173 -13.35 -4.59 4.36
CA GLU A 173 -14.16 -3.68 5.18
C GLU A 173 -13.36 -2.49 5.71
N SER A 174 -12.03 -2.60 5.75
CA SER A 174 -11.15 -1.57 6.28
C SER A 174 -9.90 -1.38 5.44
N LEU A 175 -9.41 -0.14 5.47
CA LEU A 175 -8.16 0.32 4.89
C LEU A 175 -7.27 0.85 6.01
N TYR A 176 -5.98 0.49 5.99
CA TYR A 176 -5.01 0.96 6.96
C TYR A 176 -3.90 1.73 6.26
N PHE A 177 -3.49 2.87 6.80
CA PHE A 177 -2.40 3.65 6.21
C PHE A 177 -1.66 4.48 7.26
N CYS A 178 -0.45 4.90 6.91
CA CYS A 178 0.35 5.85 7.66
C CYS A 178 1.38 6.52 6.75
N ALA A 179 1.93 7.66 7.18
CA ALA A 179 2.89 8.42 6.40
C ALA A 179 3.94 9.07 7.29
N GLN A 180 5.14 9.30 6.76
CA GLN A 180 6.16 10.08 7.44
C GLN A 180 7.08 10.81 6.46
N PHE A 181 7.34 12.08 6.74
CA PHE A 181 8.37 12.90 6.12
C PHE A 181 9.57 13.04 7.06
N TRP A 182 10.76 12.90 6.51
CA TRP A 182 12.04 13.06 7.20
C TRP A 182 12.80 14.28 6.64
N PRO A 183 12.72 15.46 7.30
CA PRO A 183 13.32 16.70 6.82
C PRO A 183 14.81 16.58 6.47
N ASN A 184 15.60 15.88 7.28
CA ASN A 184 17.04 15.75 7.06
C ASN A 184 17.39 15.01 5.77
N SER A 185 16.53 14.08 5.33
CA SER A 185 16.76 13.31 4.11
C SER A 185 15.91 13.78 2.92
N GLN A 186 15.00 14.73 3.15
CA GLN A 186 14.01 15.18 2.17
C GLN A 186 13.22 14.01 1.56
N LYS A 187 12.97 12.96 2.36
CA LYS A 187 12.20 11.80 1.94
C LYS A 187 10.85 11.78 2.62
N VAL A 188 9.86 11.34 1.89
CA VAL A 188 8.55 10.98 2.43
C VAL A 188 8.22 9.54 2.07
N GLU A 189 7.62 8.83 3.02
CA GLU A 189 7.07 7.49 2.81
C GLU A 189 5.60 7.47 3.19
N PHE A 190 4.79 6.94 2.28
CA PHE A 190 3.39 6.61 2.50
C PHE A 190 3.23 5.10 2.36
N ALA A 191 2.54 4.50 3.32
CA ALA A 191 2.24 3.08 3.33
C ALA A 191 0.74 2.88 3.50
N VAL A 192 0.21 1.88 2.79
CA VAL A 192 -1.21 1.54 2.81
C VAL A 192 -1.37 0.03 2.68
N ALA A 193 -2.33 -0.52 3.40
CA ALA A 193 -2.59 -1.95 3.43
C ALA A 193 -4.08 -2.25 3.67
N ASP A 194 -4.51 -3.41 3.16
CA ASP A 194 -5.82 -3.99 3.39
C ASP A 194 -5.70 -5.49 3.73
N PHE A 195 -6.80 -6.05 4.25
CA PHE A 195 -6.96 -7.49 4.53
C PHE A 195 -7.95 -8.15 3.56
N GLY A 196 -8.03 -7.64 2.34
CA GLY A 196 -8.93 -8.14 1.32
C GLY A 196 -8.46 -9.44 0.66
N ILE A 197 -9.12 -9.82 -0.43
CA ILE A 197 -8.88 -11.08 -1.16
C ILE A 197 -7.52 -11.15 -1.88
N GLY A 198 -6.78 -10.05 -1.94
CA GLY A 198 -5.50 -9.93 -2.64
C GLY A 198 -5.62 -9.75 -4.15
N ILE A 199 -4.53 -9.33 -4.79
CA ILE A 199 -4.52 -8.88 -6.19
C ILE A 199 -4.87 -10.00 -7.16
N ARG A 200 -4.34 -11.21 -6.96
CA ARG A 200 -4.58 -12.34 -7.88
C ARG A 200 -6.06 -12.72 -7.92
N ASN A 201 -6.70 -12.83 -6.76
CA ASN A 201 -8.12 -13.17 -6.67
C ASN A 201 -8.97 -12.02 -7.18
N GLY A 202 -8.65 -10.77 -6.81
CA GLY A 202 -9.35 -9.58 -7.30
C GLY A 202 -9.33 -9.45 -8.82
N LEU A 203 -8.18 -9.67 -9.47
CA LEU A 203 -8.10 -9.69 -10.93
C LEU A 203 -8.84 -10.88 -11.55
N GLY A 204 -8.86 -12.03 -10.88
CA GLY A 204 -9.57 -13.24 -11.31
C GLY A 204 -11.09 -13.09 -11.42
N THR A 205 -11.68 -12.07 -10.82
CA THR A 205 -13.09 -11.72 -11.04
C THR A 205 -13.40 -11.33 -12.49
N ASN A 206 -12.38 -10.87 -13.24
CA ASN A 206 -12.48 -10.68 -14.69
C ASN A 206 -12.21 -12.01 -15.40
N PRO A 207 -13.10 -12.51 -16.27
CA PRO A 207 -12.88 -13.76 -16.98
C PRO A 207 -11.66 -13.72 -17.92
N ASN A 208 -11.21 -12.53 -18.32
CA ASN A 208 -10.04 -12.36 -19.20
C ASN A 208 -8.70 -12.49 -18.46
N PHE A 209 -8.69 -12.51 -17.13
CA PHE A 209 -7.47 -12.55 -16.33
C PHE A 209 -7.39 -13.84 -15.52
N ARG A 210 -6.43 -14.71 -15.85
CA ARG A 210 -6.11 -15.92 -15.11
C ARG A 210 -4.60 -16.01 -14.97
N PHE A 211 -4.12 -15.85 -13.75
CA PHE A 211 -2.70 -15.89 -13.44
C PHE A 211 -2.36 -17.14 -12.62
N PRO A 212 -1.31 -17.88 -12.98
CA PRO A 212 -0.84 -19.05 -12.23
C PRO A 212 -0.12 -18.69 -10.92
N THR A 213 0.40 -17.47 -10.79
CA THR A 213 1.16 -17.03 -9.62
C THR A 213 0.79 -15.61 -9.19
N ASP A 214 0.97 -15.29 -7.91
CA ASP A 214 0.77 -13.93 -7.38
C ASP A 214 1.75 -12.93 -8.00
N LYS A 215 3.00 -13.37 -8.26
CA LYS A 215 4.00 -12.56 -8.97
C LYS A 215 3.48 -12.08 -10.32
N GLU A 216 2.91 -12.98 -11.12
CA GLU A 216 2.40 -12.61 -12.45
C GLU A 216 1.20 -11.67 -12.31
N ALA A 217 0.26 -11.96 -11.41
CA ALA A 217 -0.87 -11.07 -11.14
C ALA A 217 -0.43 -9.66 -10.72
N LEU A 218 0.60 -9.55 -9.86
CA LEU A 218 1.18 -8.28 -9.45
C LEU A 218 1.80 -7.52 -10.62
N GLU A 219 2.59 -8.18 -11.47
CA GLU A 219 3.19 -7.57 -12.66
C GLU A 219 2.12 -7.02 -13.62
N TYR A 220 1.03 -7.76 -13.82
CA TYR A 220 -0.09 -7.34 -14.67
C TYR A 220 -0.95 -6.25 -14.04
N SER A 221 -1.13 -6.24 -12.72
CA SER A 221 -1.91 -5.21 -12.01
C SER A 221 -1.37 -3.80 -12.21
N LEU A 222 -0.07 -3.70 -12.54
CA LEU A 222 0.64 -2.44 -12.77
C LEU A 222 0.49 -1.93 -14.20
N LEU A 223 -0.12 -2.71 -15.11
CA LEU A 223 -0.39 -2.29 -16.48
C LEU A 223 -1.67 -1.44 -16.57
N PRO A 224 -1.69 -0.43 -17.45
CA PRO A 224 -2.87 0.40 -17.65
C PRO A 224 -4.02 -0.42 -18.24
N GLY A 225 -5.22 -0.24 -17.68
CA GLY A 225 -6.45 -0.90 -18.12
C GLY A 225 -6.64 -2.33 -17.60
N VAL A 226 -5.77 -2.82 -16.72
CA VAL A 226 -5.91 -4.12 -16.05
C VAL A 226 -6.65 -3.94 -14.72
N SER A 227 -7.84 -4.53 -14.60
CA SER A 227 -8.64 -4.55 -13.37
C SER A 227 -9.69 -5.66 -13.41
N GLY A 228 -10.07 -6.16 -12.23
CA GLY A 228 -11.14 -7.16 -12.06
C GLY A 228 -12.48 -6.72 -12.68
N LYS A 229 -12.75 -5.41 -12.70
CA LYS A 229 -14.07 -4.86 -13.11
C LYS A 229 -14.11 -4.23 -14.51
N THR A 230 -13.02 -4.26 -15.29
CA THR A 230 -13.00 -3.60 -16.63
C THR A 230 -13.90 -4.29 -17.67
N HIS A 231 -14.39 -5.50 -17.39
CA HIS A 231 -15.37 -6.20 -18.22
C HIS A 231 -16.82 -5.75 -17.98
N LEU A 232 -17.09 -4.99 -16.91
CA LEU A 232 -18.43 -4.54 -16.55
C LEU A 232 -18.79 -3.22 -17.28
N PRO A 233 -20.08 -2.99 -17.58
CA PRO A 233 -20.54 -1.74 -18.18
C PRO A 233 -20.27 -0.55 -17.26
N ARG A 234 -20.06 0.62 -17.87
CA ARG A 234 -19.82 1.89 -17.15
C ARG A 234 -21.02 2.19 -16.24
N ARG A 235 -20.77 2.24 -14.91
CA ARG A 235 -21.80 2.58 -13.91
C ARG A 235 -21.90 4.07 -13.59
N SER A 236 -20.82 4.83 -13.78
CA SER A 236 -20.78 6.28 -13.59
C SER A 236 -19.97 6.91 -14.73
N ASN A 237 -20.45 8.05 -15.23
CA ASN A 237 -19.72 8.87 -16.21
C ASN A 237 -18.59 9.68 -15.55
N VAL A 238 -18.70 9.95 -14.24
CA VAL A 238 -17.77 10.78 -13.47
C VAL A 238 -16.70 9.91 -12.80
N TRP A 239 -17.09 8.77 -12.23
CA TRP A 239 -16.23 7.94 -11.37
C TRP A 239 -15.87 6.58 -11.97
N PHE A 240 -15.59 6.56 -13.28
CA PHE A 240 -15.21 5.32 -13.96
C PHE A 240 -13.79 4.85 -13.57
N ASN A 241 -13.66 3.57 -13.19
CA ASN A 241 -12.37 2.92 -13.01
C ASN A 241 -11.64 2.83 -14.36
N SER A 242 -10.69 3.75 -14.55
CA SER A 242 -9.85 3.76 -15.75
C SER A 242 -8.93 2.53 -15.82
N GLY A 243 -8.56 1.95 -14.67
CA GLY A 243 -7.48 0.97 -14.56
C GLY A 243 -6.10 1.62 -14.73
N TYR A 244 -5.99 2.94 -14.54
CA TYR A 244 -4.72 3.69 -14.67
C TYR A 244 -4.12 4.10 -13.33
N GLY A 245 -4.89 4.07 -12.22
CA GLY A 245 -4.44 4.59 -10.93
C GLY A 245 -3.13 3.96 -10.45
N LEU A 246 -3.06 2.63 -10.42
CA LEU A 246 -1.87 1.92 -9.97
C LEU A 246 -0.69 2.05 -10.95
N TYR A 247 -0.98 2.11 -12.26
CA TYR A 247 0.02 2.40 -13.31
C TYR A 247 0.68 3.76 -13.10
N MET A 248 -0.13 4.81 -12.92
CA MET A 248 0.36 6.17 -12.68
C MET A 248 1.14 6.25 -11.37
N THR A 249 0.58 5.70 -10.29
CA THR A 249 1.20 5.68 -8.96
C THR A 249 2.62 5.13 -9.02
N ASN A 250 2.80 3.94 -9.61
CA ASN A 250 4.14 3.33 -9.64
C ASN A 250 5.12 4.12 -10.52
N ARG A 251 4.68 4.71 -11.65
CA ARG A 251 5.54 5.52 -12.53
C ARG A 251 6.04 6.78 -11.82
N LEU A 252 5.16 7.44 -11.07
CA LEU A 252 5.50 8.62 -10.27
C LEU A 252 6.50 8.25 -9.16
N ALA A 253 6.13 7.25 -8.37
CA ALA A 253 6.92 6.79 -7.24
C ALA A 253 8.33 6.36 -7.65
N ARG A 254 8.49 5.65 -8.77
CA ARG A 254 9.82 5.20 -9.25
C ARG A 254 10.69 6.32 -9.80
N ASN A 255 10.12 7.40 -10.35
CA ASN A 255 10.90 8.52 -10.88
C ASN A 255 11.31 9.53 -9.80
N GLY A 256 10.53 9.64 -8.71
CA GLY A 256 10.87 10.44 -7.53
C GLY A 256 11.52 9.65 -6.39
N GLY A 257 11.51 8.32 -6.42
CA GLY A 257 12.03 7.46 -5.37
C GLY A 257 11.85 5.98 -5.66
N ASN A 258 10.99 5.30 -4.90
CA ASN A 258 10.68 3.88 -5.10
C ASN A 258 9.23 3.51 -4.77
N PHE A 259 8.81 2.37 -5.30
CA PHE A 259 7.47 1.81 -5.16
C PHE A 259 7.56 0.35 -4.71
N VAL A 260 6.73 -0.06 -3.76
CA VAL A 260 6.59 -1.47 -3.38
C VAL A 260 5.12 -1.86 -3.43
N ILE A 261 4.85 -3.08 -3.91
CA ILE A 261 3.54 -3.71 -3.78
C ILE A 261 3.72 -5.16 -3.35
N ALA A 262 2.93 -5.62 -2.40
CA ALA A 262 2.96 -6.97 -1.85
C ALA A 262 1.53 -7.52 -1.75
N SER A 263 1.32 -8.76 -2.18
CA SER A 263 0.04 -9.45 -2.05
C SER A 263 0.26 -10.95 -2.18
N GLY A 264 -0.40 -11.74 -1.33
CA GLY A 264 -0.23 -13.19 -1.28
C GLY A 264 1.23 -13.56 -1.00
N GLU A 265 1.81 -14.38 -1.87
CA GLU A 265 3.17 -14.90 -1.68
C GLU A 265 4.27 -14.04 -2.31
N SER A 266 3.92 -12.92 -2.95
CA SER A 266 4.85 -12.14 -3.76
C SER A 266 4.85 -10.66 -3.40
N ALA A 267 6.01 -10.04 -3.55
CA ALA A 267 6.18 -8.59 -3.52
C ALA A 267 7.12 -8.13 -4.62
N ILE A 268 6.87 -6.93 -5.14
CA ILE A 268 7.71 -6.29 -6.15
C ILE A 268 8.16 -4.94 -5.62
N HIS A 269 9.47 -4.69 -5.69
CA HIS A 269 10.08 -3.41 -5.40
C HIS A 269 10.62 -2.82 -6.68
N PHE A 270 10.25 -1.58 -6.94
CA PHE A 270 10.69 -0.85 -8.10
C PHE A 270 11.37 0.46 -7.71
N THR A 271 12.46 0.76 -8.41
CA THR A 271 13.06 2.10 -8.48
C THR A 271 13.05 2.56 -9.94
N LYS A 272 13.59 3.74 -10.23
CA LYS A 272 13.84 4.18 -11.62
C LYS A 272 14.65 3.13 -12.40
N LYS A 273 15.69 2.58 -11.77
CA LYS A 273 16.73 1.75 -12.41
C LYS A 273 16.75 0.29 -12.02
N SER A 274 15.84 -0.18 -11.18
CA SER A 274 15.81 -1.60 -10.85
C SER A 274 14.42 -2.08 -10.49
N LYS A 275 14.24 -3.39 -10.68
CA LYS A 275 13.12 -4.15 -10.13
C LYS A 275 13.69 -5.34 -9.36
N TRP A 276 13.16 -5.56 -8.16
CA TRP A 276 13.40 -6.77 -7.39
C TRP A 276 12.08 -7.45 -7.08
N ASN A 277 12.09 -8.79 -7.09
CA ASN A 277 10.98 -9.60 -6.61
C ASN A 277 11.38 -10.23 -5.28
N TYR A 278 10.44 -10.29 -4.36
CA TYR A 278 10.61 -10.91 -3.06
C TYR A 278 9.48 -11.91 -2.83
N MET A 279 9.79 -12.95 -2.07
CA MET A 279 8.76 -13.82 -1.49
C MET A 279 8.24 -13.20 -0.21
N THR A 280 6.95 -13.34 0.04
CA THR A 280 6.32 -12.88 1.28
C THR A 280 5.13 -13.77 1.64
N SER A 281 4.33 -13.34 2.61
CA SER A 281 3.03 -13.91 2.95
C SER A 281 2.15 -12.79 3.51
N PHE A 282 1.56 -12.00 2.62
CA PHE A 282 0.71 -10.88 3.00
C PHE A 282 -0.77 -11.19 2.70
N PRO A 283 -1.67 -11.09 3.70
CA PRO A 283 -3.04 -11.60 3.60
C PRO A 283 -3.99 -10.82 2.68
N GLY A 284 -3.64 -9.59 2.29
CA GLY A 284 -4.39 -8.77 1.34
C GLY A 284 -3.45 -8.07 0.36
N THR A 285 -3.49 -6.74 0.31
CA THR A 285 -2.52 -5.95 -0.46
C THR A 285 -1.84 -4.93 0.45
N ALA A 286 -0.52 -4.77 0.30
CA ALA A 286 0.24 -3.68 0.91
C ALA A 286 1.04 -2.93 -0.15
N LEU A 287 1.12 -1.61 -0.01
CA LEU A 287 1.78 -0.72 -0.96
C LEU A 287 2.63 0.32 -0.24
N ARG A 288 3.79 0.63 -0.82
CA ARG A 288 4.69 1.71 -0.40
C ARG A 288 4.89 2.70 -1.53
N ILE A 289 4.73 3.99 -1.23
CA ILE A 289 5.24 5.09 -2.04
C ILE A 289 6.34 5.75 -1.24
N ASN A 290 7.54 5.83 -1.79
CA ASN A 290 8.65 6.56 -1.20
C ASN A 290 9.15 7.58 -2.22
N LEU A 291 9.18 8.85 -1.84
CA LEU A 291 9.54 9.96 -2.72
C LEU A 291 10.64 10.81 -2.07
N ASP A 292 11.56 11.28 -2.90
CA ASP A 292 12.48 12.37 -2.59
C ASP A 292 11.82 13.67 -3.03
N VAL A 293 11.48 14.53 -2.07
CA VAL A 293 10.71 15.76 -2.35
C VAL A 293 11.48 16.72 -3.25
N THR A 294 12.82 16.65 -3.26
CA THR A 294 13.66 17.48 -4.14
C THR A 294 13.56 17.09 -5.62
N LYS A 295 13.01 15.91 -5.91
CA LYS A 295 12.82 15.39 -7.27
C LYS A 295 11.40 15.57 -7.79
N ILE A 296 10.49 16.12 -6.98
CA ILE A 296 9.06 16.27 -7.32
C ILE A 296 8.86 17.08 -8.60
N GLY A 297 9.52 18.24 -8.76
CA GLY A 297 9.36 19.09 -9.94
C GLY A 297 9.61 18.35 -11.26
N ARG A 298 10.69 17.54 -11.32
CA ARG A 298 11.01 16.72 -12.50
C ARG A 298 9.96 15.65 -12.81
N VAL A 299 9.23 15.20 -11.80
CA VAL A 299 8.14 14.22 -11.98
C VAL A 299 6.88 14.92 -12.53
N GLN A 300 6.61 16.16 -12.10
CA GLN A 300 5.49 16.97 -12.64
C GLN A 300 5.63 17.18 -14.15
N ASP A 301 6.84 17.50 -14.63
CA ASP A 301 7.11 17.71 -16.07
C ASP A 301 6.79 16.47 -16.94
N ARG A 302 6.89 15.27 -16.35
CA ARG A 302 6.72 13.98 -17.06
C ARG A 302 5.31 13.39 -16.96
N LEU A 303 4.38 14.06 -16.30
CA LEU A 303 3.01 13.57 -16.14
C LEU A 303 2.30 13.30 -17.46
N LYS A 304 2.47 14.22 -18.42
CA LYS A 304 1.87 14.10 -19.76
C LYS A 304 2.45 12.89 -20.51
N GLU A 305 3.76 12.69 -20.43
CA GLU A 305 4.45 11.54 -21.01
C GLU A 305 3.90 10.22 -20.45
N PHE A 306 3.77 10.11 -19.12
CA PHE A 306 3.23 8.89 -18.49
C PHE A 306 1.80 8.59 -18.92
N ARG A 307 0.95 9.62 -19.09
CA ARG A 307 -0.42 9.44 -19.59
C ARG A 307 -0.43 8.92 -21.03
N GLU A 308 0.38 9.47 -21.92
CA GLU A 308 0.46 9.02 -23.32
C GLU A 308 1.09 7.62 -23.46
N ASP A 309 2.09 7.30 -22.65
CA ASP A 309 2.63 5.95 -22.51
C ASP A 309 1.55 4.96 -22.11
N GLY A 310 0.78 5.30 -21.07
CA GLY A 310 -0.29 4.46 -20.56
C GLY A 310 -1.37 4.18 -21.62
N LYS A 311 -1.75 5.19 -22.41
CA LYS A 311 -2.68 5.03 -23.56
C LYS A 311 -2.12 4.07 -24.61
N THR A 312 -0.85 4.22 -24.96
CA THR A 312 -0.18 3.37 -25.95
C THR A 312 -0.13 1.91 -25.49
N ILE A 313 0.23 1.67 -24.22
CA ILE A 313 0.29 0.32 -23.65
C ILE A 313 -1.11 -0.30 -23.59
N ALA A 314 -2.12 0.44 -23.11
CA ALA A 314 -3.49 -0.06 -23.03
C ALA A 314 -4.07 -0.44 -24.40
N ALA A 315 -3.76 0.33 -25.44
CA ALA A 315 -4.16 0.01 -26.82
C ALA A 315 -3.56 -1.33 -27.30
N LYS A 316 -2.28 -1.59 -26.98
CA LYS A 316 -1.62 -2.86 -27.30
C LYS A 316 -2.26 -4.04 -26.56
N ILE A 317 -2.61 -3.87 -25.29
CA ILE A 317 -3.26 -4.91 -24.47
C ILE A 317 -4.66 -5.25 -25.01
N LYS A 318 -5.44 -4.23 -25.40
CA LYS A 318 -6.77 -4.44 -26.02
C LYS A 318 -6.68 -5.18 -27.36
N GLY A 319 -5.65 -4.94 -28.15
CA GLY A 319 -5.43 -5.61 -29.44
C GLY A 319 -4.83 -7.01 -29.35
N SER A 320 -4.24 -7.40 -28.21
CA SER A 320 -3.46 -8.64 -28.07
C SER A 320 -4.27 -9.84 -27.58
N ALA A 321 -5.46 -10.07 -28.13
CA ALA A 321 -6.40 -11.14 -27.74
C ALA A 321 -5.71 -12.38 -27.09
N ASN A 322 -5.97 -12.59 -25.80
CA ASN A 322 -5.48 -13.71 -24.96
C ASN A 322 -3.95 -13.93 -24.84
N ARG A 323 -3.09 -13.09 -25.42
CA ARG A 323 -1.62 -13.17 -25.23
C ARG A 323 -1.00 -11.77 -25.17
N PRO A 324 -1.15 -11.06 -24.03
CA PRO A 324 -0.42 -9.82 -23.82
C PRO A 324 1.09 -10.08 -23.92
N PRO A 325 1.88 -9.15 -24.47
CA PRO A 325 3.33 -9.17 -24.34
C PRO A 325 3.71 -9.29 -22.85
N SER A 326 4.91 -9.78 -22.53
CA SER A 326 5.32 -9.87 -21.13
C SER A 326 5.11 -8.52 -20.44
N ALA A 327 4.32 -8.50 -19.37
CA ALA A 327 3.99 -7.27 -18.62
C ALA A 327 5.26 -6.50 -18.26
N MET A 328 6.33 -7.24 -17.99
CA MET A 328 7.64 -6.71 -17.72
C MET A 328 8.34 -6.04 -18.89
N SER A 329 8.20 -6.55 -20.12
CA SER A 329 8.70 -5.82 -21.29
C SER A 329 7.96 -4.49 -21.42
N LEU A 330 6.64 -4.46 -21.21
CA LEU A 330 5.86 -3.22 -21.33
C LEU A 330 6.19 -2.20 -20.23
N LEU A 331 6.45 -2.65 -19.00
CA LEU A 331 6.82 -1.79 -17.88
C LEU A 331 8.26 -1.25 -17.97
N LEU A 332 9.22 -2.05 -18.46
CA LEU A 332 10.65 -1.69 -18.44
C LEU A 332 11.14 -1.06 -19.75
N ARG A 333 10.54 -1.34 -20.91
CA ARG A 333 11.07 -0.93 -22.23
C ARG A 333 11.19 0.58 -22.42
N ARG A 334 10.56 1.42 -21.58
CA ARG A 334 10.66 2.89 -21.65
C ARG A 334 11.37 3.53 -20.45
N ASP A 335 11.73 2.74 -19.44
CA ASP A 335 12.36 3.26 -18.21
C ASP A 335 13.91 3.14 -18.24
N TYR A 336 14.46 2.37 -19.19
CA TYR A 336 15.88 1.98 -19.28
C TYR A 336 16.53 2.20 -20.65
N GLU A 337 15.76 2.73 -21.61
CA GLU A 337 16.34 3.28 -22.82
C GLU A 337 16.81 4.70 -22.46
N ASP A 338 18.06 4.80 -21.98
CA ASP A 338 18.83 6.05 -22.01
C ASP A 338 19.31 6.31 -23.45
#